data_AF-A0A1H6D122-F1
#
_entry.id   AF-A0A1H6D122-F1
#
_cell.length_a   1.000
_cell.length_b   1.000
_cell.length_c   1.000
_cell.angle_alpha   90.00
_cell.angle_beta   90.00
_cell.angle_gamma   90.00
#
_symmetry.space_group_name_H-M   'P 1'
#
loop_
_entity.id
_entity.type
_entity.pdbx_description
1 polymer ?
#
loop_
_entity_poly.entity_id
_entity_poly.type
_entity_poly.pdbx_seq_one_letter_code
_entity_poly.pdbx_strand_id
1 'polypeptide(L)'
;MSEAAADVSPKPELLARLAAIGTPTLSSQLIKHGLRSSYLVGAHRLVGQDAICGPAFTLRFVPGREDKATPASYGWPGALPAAIDAVSAGSVVVIDARGHQGAGTVGDIFAERLRLKQVKGIVSDGVVRDLPGLRQVGLPIWAGGTASPPSIGGLSFAGWGEPIGCGGVAIWPGDLIVADEDGVLVVPLGLAEEIAAGGEKQNRFEAWVQKRVAGGAALVGLYPADAATLAAFETSEAARAAALDPGAPDPSLSPSTGLSSSTGLSSSTGLSSNPS
;
A
#
# COMPACT_ATOMS: atom_id res chain seq x y z
N MET A 1 -15.69 3.34 -26.01
CA MET A 1 -15.14 1.98 -26.15
C MET A 1 -14.22 1.78 -24.96
N SER A 2 -14.70 1.10 -23.93
CA SER A 2 -13.96 0.86 -22.69
C SER A 2 -12.98 -0.26 -22.96
N GLU A 3 -11.70 0.06 -23.06
CA GLU A 3 -10.64 -0.94 -22.99
C GLU A 3 -10.80 -1.62 -21.62
N ALA A 4 -11.05 -2.92 -21.63
CA ALA A 4 -11.14 -3.69 -20.41
C ALA A 4 -9.80 -3.53 -19.68
N ALA A 5 -9.81 -2.82 -18.55
CA ALA A 5 -8.66 -2.76 -17.67
C ALA A 5 -8.27 -4.22 -17.38
N ALA A 6 -7.09 -4.62 -17.85
CA ALA A 6 -6.53 -5.92 -17.50
C ALA A 6 -6.67 -6.09 -15.98
N ASP A 7 -7.02 -7.30 -15.55
CA ASP A 7 -7.06 -7.68 -14.14
C ASP A 7 -5.62 -7.60 -13.58
N VAL A 8 -5.18 -6.39 -13.27
CA VAL A 8 -3.90 -6.10 -12.63
C VAL A 8 -4.12 -6.19 -11.13
N SER A 9 -4.43 -7.40 -10.68
CA SER A 9 -4.40 -7.72 -9.27
C SER A 9 -2.97 -7.52 -8.75
N PRO A 10 -2.75 -6.70 -7.71
CA PRO A 10 -1.41 -6.42 -7.20
C PRO A 10 -0.75 -7.70 -6.66
N LYS A 11 0.55 -7.86 -6.92
CA LYS A 11 1.30 -9.02 -6.45
C LYS A 11 1.28 -9.09 -4.91
N PRO A 12 1.05 -10.27 -4.29
CA PRO A 12 1.06 -10.41 -2.84
C PRO A 12 2.35 -9.91 -2.17
N GLU A 13 3.48 -10.07 -2.85
CA GLU A 13 4.81 -9.60 -2.41
C GLU A 13 4.85 -8.08 -2.27
N LEU A 14 4.28 -7.34 -3.22
CA LEU A 14 4.21 -5.88 -3.18
C LEU A 14 3.34 -5.40 -2.00
N LEU A 15 2.18 -6.04 -1.79
CA LEU A 15 1.31 -5.73 -0.65
C LEU A 15 2.01 -5.96 0.69
N ALA A 16 2.76 -7.06 0.81
CA ALA A 16 3.53 -7.36 2.02
C ALA A 16 4.64 -6.34 2.27
N ARG A 17 5.37 -5.93 1.21
CA ARG A 17 6.40 -4.88 1.29
C ARG A 17 5.82 -3.56 1.76
N LEU A 18 4.71 -3.10 1.17
CA LEU A 18 4.05 -1.86 1.57
C LEU A 18 3.56 -1.91 3.02
N ALA A 19 2.93 -3.01 3.44
CA ALA A 19 2.47 -3.18 4.83
C ALA A 19 3.63 -3.14 5.85
N ALA A 20 4.84 -3.55 5.47
CA ALA A 20 6.00 -3.58 6.35
C ALA A 20 6.75 -2.24 6.49
N ILE A 21 6.50 -1.27 5.60
CA ILE A 21 7.25 -0.01 5.58
C ILE A 21 6.77 0.98 6.66
N GLY A 22 5.46 1.01 6.94
CA GLY A 22 4.82 1.98 7.83
C GLY A 22 4.35 3.24 7.09
N THR A 23 3.17 3.73 7.45
CA THR A 23 2.51 4.87 6.81
C THR A 23 3.29 6.18 6.89
N PRO A 24 4.08 6.50 7.95
CA PRO A 24 4.90 7.72 7.95
C PRO A 24 5.99 7.74 6.87
N THR A 25 6.67 6.61 6.69
CA THR A 25 7.70 6.46 5.65
C THR A 25 7.06 6.49 4.26
N LEU A 26 5.96 5.76 4.05
CA LEU A 26 5.23 5.78 2.78
C LEU A 26 4.73 7.19 2.44
N SER A 27 4.21 7.94 3.42
CA SER A 27 3.79 9.33 3.24
C SER A 27 4.96 10.21 2.79
N SER A 28 6.14 10.05 3.40
CA SER A 28 7.36 10.75 2.98
C SER A 28 7.75 10.43 1.54
N GLN A 29 7.58 9.17 1.10
CA GLN A 29 7.83 8.79 -0.30
C GLN A 29 6.81 9.43 -1.24
N LEU A 30 5.51 9.32 -0.96
CA LEU A 30 4.46 9.94 -1.77
C LEU A 30 4.68 11.45 -1.95
N ILE A 31 5.10 12.15 -0.89
CA ILE A 31 5.43 13.59 -0.95
C ILE A 31 6.60 13.86 -1.92
N LYS A 32 7.63 13.00 -1.95
CA LYS A 32 8.75 13.11 -2.92
C LYS A 32 8.27 12.93 -4.37
N HIS A 33 7.19 12.17 -4.58
CA HIS A 33 6.51 12.02 -5.86
C HIS A 33 5.44 13.11 -6.13
N GLY A 34 5.37 14.14 -5.29
CA GLY A 34 4.44 15.26 -5.46
C GLY A 34 3.01 15.01 -4.94
N LEU A 35 2.75 13.83 -4.36
CA LEU A 35 1.46 13.45 -3.80
C LEU A 35 1.39 13.84 -2.32
N ARG A 36 0.62 14.90 -2.03
CA ARG A 36 0.48 15.46 -0.67
C ARG A 36 -0.86 15.16 0.00
N SER A 37 -1.82 14.62 -0.75
CA SER A 37 -3.19 14.40 -0.31
C SER A 37 -3.53 12.91 -0.30
N SER A 38 -2.71 12.13 0.42
CA SER A 38 -2.81 10.65 0.44
C SER A 38 -3.21 10.08 1.81
N TYR A 39 -3.21 10.89 2.87
CA TYR A 39 -3.55 10.46 4.23
C TYR A 39 -5.03 10.72 4.52
N LEU A 40 -5.76 9.69 4.93
CA LEU A 40 -7.19 9.81 5.25
C LEU A 40 -7.35 10.41 6.65
N VAL A 41 -7.93 11.61 6.70
CA VAL A 41 -8.21 12.30 7.96
C VAL A 41 -9.42 11.64 8.65
N GLY A 42 -9.27 11.38 9.96
CA GLY A 42 -10.35 10.93 10.83
C GLY A 42 -10.57 9.42 10.88
N ALA A 43 -9.81 8.60 10.14
CA ALA A 43 -9.88 7.15 10.24
C ALA A 43 -8.86 6.62 11.26
N HIS A 44 -9.32 6.26 12.45
CA HIS A 44 -8.47 5.75 13.54
C HIS A 44 -8.72 4.26 13.78
N ARG A 45 -7.67 3.51 14.15
CA ARG A 45 -7.77 2.07 14.43
C ARG A 45 -8.73 1.80 15.60
N LEU A 46 -9.82 1.07 15.34
CA LEU A 46 -10.81 0.66 16.34
C LEU A 46 -10.72 -0.84 16.69
N VAL A 47 -10.34 -1.67 15.72
CA VAL A 47 -10.24 -3.14 15.84
C VAL A 47 -9.00 -3.62 15.08
N GLY A 48 -8.33 -4.66 15.60
CA GLY A 48 -7.12 -5.25 15.02
C GLY A 48 -5.82 -4.62 15.55
N GLN A 49 -4.69 -5.27 15.33
CA GLN A 49 -3.36 -4.81 15.77
C GLN A 49 -2.35 -4.73 14.62
N ASP A 50 -2.48 -5.60 13.63
CA ASP A 50 -1.53 -5.65 12.52
C ASP A 50 -1.73 -4.50 11.52
N ALA A 51 -0.65 -4.11 10.86
CA ALA A 51 -0.74 -3.30 9.65
C ALA A 51 -1.32 -4.13 8.50
N ILE A 52 -2.10 -3.50 7.64
CA ILE A 52 -2.72 -4.14 6.48
C ILE A 52 -2.38 -3.39 5.20
N CYS A 53 -2.35 -4.12 4.08
CA CYS A 53 -2.33 -3.56 2.75
C CYS A 53 -3.23 -4.37 1.81
N GLY A 54 -3.97 -3.69 0.94
CA GLY A 54 -4.78 -4.34 -0.09
C GLY A 54 -5.43 -3.33 -1.05
N PRO A 55 -5.96 -3.80 -2.20
CA PRO A 55 -6.65 -2.95 -3.15
C PRO A 55 -7.96 -2.41 -2.57
N ALA A 56 -8.28 -1.15 -2.86
CA ALA A 56 -9.49 -0.48 -2.41
C ALA A 56 -10.73 -1.05 -3.11
N PHE A 57 -11.70 -1.50 -2.30
CA PHE A 57 -13.09 -1.69 -2.73
C PHE A 57 -13.92 -0.54 -2.17
N THR A 58 -14.36 0.37 -3.02
CA THR A 58 -14.97 1.63 -2.60
C THR A 58 -16.49 1.50 -2.40
N LEU A 59 -17.01 2.04 -1.31
CA LEU A 59 -18.42 2.19 -1.00
C LEU A 59 -18.73 3.68 -0.82
N ARG A 60 -19.84 4.15 -1.38
CA ARG A 60 -20.24 5.56 -1.29
C ARG A 60 -21.56 5.74 -0.58
N PHE A 61 -21.58 6.67 0.36
CA PHE A 61 -22.80 7.17 0.99
C PHE A 61 -23.04 8.64 0.66
N VAL A 62 -24.32 9.02 0.63
CA VAL A 62 -24.79 10.40 0.46
C VAL A 62 -25.66 10.78 1.66
N PRO A 63 -26.00 12.08 1.88
CA PRO A 63 -26.93 12.43 2.94
C PRO A 63 -28.22 11.61 2.84
N GLY A 64 -28.68 11.10 3.97
CA GLY A 64 -29.96 10.39 4.05
C GLY A 64 -31.13 11.29 3.67
N ARG A 65 -32.15 10.68 3.09
CA ARG A 65 -33.49 11.26 2.95
C ARG A 65 -34.50 10.24 3.44
N GLU A 66 -35.45 10.65 4.26
CA GLU A 66 -36.42 9.76 4.89
C GLU A 66 -37.30 9.01 3.87
N ASP A 67 -37.51 9.59 2.67
CA ASP A 67 -38.25 8.94 1.57
C ASP A 67 -37.44 7.87 0.81
N LYS A 68 -36.11 7.83 0.99
CA LYS A 68 -35.19 6.90 0.29
C LYS A 68 -34.50 5.93 1.23
N ALA A 69 -34.02 6.42 2.37
CA ALA A 69 -33.31 5.69 3.42
C ALA A 69 -34.29 4.93 4.33
N THR A 70 -35.12 4.08 3.74
CA THR A 70 -36.07 3.25 4.49
C THR A 70 -35.49 1.87 4.74
N PRO A 71 -35.98 1.07 5.70
CA PRO A 71 -35.55 -0.32 5.85
C PRO A 71 -35.66 -1.16 4.56
N ALA A 72 -36.61 -0.83 3.67
CA ALA A 72 -36.76 -1.49 2.38
C ALA A 72 -35.58 -1.23 1.42
N SER A 73 -34.79 -0.16 1.62
CA SER A 73 -33.64 0.16 0.79
C SER A 73 -32.52 -0.89 0.89
N TYR A 74 -32.50 -1.73 1.93
CA TYR A 74 -31.54 -2.84 2.05
C TYR A 74 -31.89 -4.04 1.15
N GLY A 75 -33.13 -4.14 0.67
CA GLY A 75 -33.62 -5.31 -0.08
C GLY A 75 -33.48 -5.22 -1.60
N TRP A 76 -33.06 -4.07 -2.14
CA TRP A 76 -32.88 -3.89 -3.58
C TRP A 76 -31.54 -4.50 -4.06
N PRO A 77 -31.43 -5.12 -5.26
CA PRO A 77 -30.18 -5.74 -5.73
C PRO A 77 -28.96 -4.80 -5.82
N GLY A 78 -29.15 -3.48 -5.85
CA GLY A 78 -28.07 -2.48 -5.80
C GLY A 78 -27.76 -1.96 -4.39
N ALA A 79 -28.31 -2.58 -3.34
CA ALA A 79 -28.13 -2.14 -1.97
C ALA A 79 -26.80 -2.59 -1.35
N LEU A 80 -26.49 -2.04 -0.18
CA LEU A 80 -25.27 -2.33 0.59
C LEU A 80 -24.98 -3.84 0.76
N PRO A 81 -25.95 -4.73 1.07
CA PRO A 81 -25.66 -6.17 1.16
C PRO A 81 -25.07 -6.77 -0.13
N ALA A 82 -25.56 -6.35 -1.30
CA ALA A 82 -25.04 -6.81 -2.58
C ALA A 82 -23.60 -6.31 -2.82
N ALA A 83 -23.30 -5.08 -2.38
CA ALA A 83 -21.94 -4.53 -2.41
C ALA A 83 -20.98 -5.36 -1.53
N ILE A 84 -21.42 -5.71 -0.32
CA ILE A 84 -20.66 -6.56 0.61
C ILE A 84 -20.38 -7.94 0.00
N ASP A 85 -21.36 -8.53 -0.69
CA ASP A 85 -21.19 -9.80 -1.38
C ASP A 85 -20.28 -9.71 -2.63
N ALA A 86 -20.18 -8.54 -3.25
CA ALA A 86 -19.33 -8.30 -4.41
C ALA A 86 -17.85 -8.08 -4.07
N VAL A 87 -17.48 -7.87 -2.79
CA VAL A 87 -16.08 -7.61 -2.40
C VAL A 87 -15.18 -8.81 -2.72
N SER A 88 -14.04 -8.55 -3.35
CA SER A 88 -13.03 -9.58 -3.64
C SER A 88 -12.15 -9.88 -2.42
N ALA A 89 -11.71 -11.13 -2.29
CA ALA A 89 -10.75 -11.53 -1.26
C ALA A 89 -9.47 -10.70 -1.33
N GLY A 90 -8.87 -10.39 -0.18
CA GLY A 90 -7.66 -9.57 -0.10
C GLY A 90 -7.87 -8.06 -0.23
N SER A 91 -9.07 -7.59 -0.55
CA SER A 91 -9.37 -6.15 -0.65
C SER A 91 -9.41 -5.47 0.72
N VAL A 92 -9.31 -4.14 0.72
CA VAL A 92 -9.69 -3.28 1.84
C VAL A 92 -10.97 -2.54 1.46
N VAL A 93 -12.02 -2.68 2.26
CA VAL A 93 -13.28 -1.95 2.01
C VAL A 93 -13.10 -0.52 2.49
N VAL A 94 -13.29 0.46 1.60
CA VAL A 94 -13.16 1.88 1.91
C VAL A 94 -14.51 2.57 1.76
N ILE A 95 -14.96 3.23 2.83
CA ILE A 95 -16.31 3.78 2.92
C ILE A 95 -16.24 5.30 3.01
N ASP A 96 -16.69 5.98 1.96
CA ASP A 96 -17.01 7.40 2.01
C ASP A 96 -18.35 7.55 2.73
N ALA A 97 -18.28 7.94 4.00
CA ALA A 97 -19.40 8.29 4.85
C ALA A 97 -19.49 9.80 5.04
N ARG A 98 -18.72 10.59 4.27
CA ARG A 98 -18.68 12.06 4.31
C ARG A 98 -18.37 12.61 5.70
N GLY A 99 -17.57 11.90 6.48
CA GLY A 99 -17.25 12.28 7.86
C GLY A 99 -18.43 12.20 8.84
N HIS A 100 -19.54 11.55 8.46
CA HIS A 100 -20.76 11.54 9.28
C HIS A 100 -20.58 10.77 10.60
N GLN A 101 -20.88 11.43 11.71
CA GLN A 101 -20.66 10.89 13.07
C GLN A 101 -21.93 10.33 13.75
N GLY A 102 -23.11 10.52 13.15
CA GLY A 102 -24.39 10.18 13.79
C GLY A 102 -24.96 8.79 13.47
N ALA A 103 -24.38 8.06 12.51
CA ALA A 103 -24.95 6.81 11.98
C ALA A 103 -23.85 5.91 11.43
N GLY A 104 -23.83 4.65 11.87
CA GLY A 104 -22.81 3.68 11.52
C GLY A 104 -23.04 3.04 10.14
N THR A 105 -22.02 3.04 9.29
CA THR A 105 -22.10 2.47 7.93
C THR A 105 -21.99 0.95 7.89
N VAL A 106 -21.34 0.36 8.88
CA VAL A 106 -21.11 -1.10 9.00
C VAL A 106 -21.32 -1.54 10.45
N GLY A 107 -21.96 -2.70 10.62
CA GLY A 107 -22.07 -3.44 11.87
C GLY A 107 -21.44 -4.83 11.78
N ASP A 108 -21.56 -5.62 12.85
CA ASP A 108 -20.91 -6.93 13.00
C ASP A 108 -21.32 -7.97 11.95
N ILE A 109 -22.58 -8.02 11.53
CA ILE A 109 -23.07 -8.95 10.47
C ILE A 109 -22.31 -8.74 9.15
N PHE A 110 -22.14 -7.48 8.74
CA PHE A 110 -21.41 -7.19 7.50
C PHE A 110 -19.91 -7.43 7.68
N ALA A 111 -19.33 -7.08 8.82
CA ALA A 111 -17.93 -7.37 9.11
C ALA A 111 -17.65 -8.88 9.12
N GLU A 112 -18.55 -9.69 9.67
CA GLU A 112 -18.45 -11.16 9.68
C GLU A 112 -18.47 -11.72 8.24
N ARG A 113 -19.36 -11.21 7.40
CA ARG A 113 -19.40 -11.59 5.98
C ARG A 113 -18.10 -11.24 5.25
N LEU A 114 -17.55 -10.04 5.49
CA LEU A 114 -16.29 -9.59 4.90
C LEU A 114 -15.10 -10.43 5.39
N ARG A 115 -15.08 -10.79 6.68
CA ARG A 115 -14.07 -11.69 7.26
C ARG A 115 -14.09 -13.06 6.59
N LEU A 116 -15.27 -13.66 6.41
CA LEU A 116 -15.43 -14.94 5.71
C LEU A 116 -14.99 -14.86 4.23
N LYS A 117 -15.09 -13.68 3.62
CA LYS A 117 -14.59 -13.39 2.28
C LYS A 117 -13.09 -13.04 2.23
N GLN A 118 -12.37 -13.18 3.35
CA GLN A 118 -10.93 -12.93 3.46
C GLN A 118 -10.52 -11.49 3.08
N VAL A 119 -11.38 -10.52 3.38
CA VAL A 119 -11.08 -9.09 3.28
C VAL A 119 -10.03 -8.72 4.33
N LYS A 120 -9.12 -7.80 4.00
CA LYS A 120 -8.01 -7.39 4.87
C LYS A 120 -8.43 -6.45 5.98
N GLY A 121 -9.43 -5.62 5.73
CA GLY A 121 -9.99 -4.72 6.73
C GLY A 121 -11.03 -3.76 6.15
N ILE A 122 -11.55 -2.90 7.03
CA ILE A 122 -12.51 -1.84 6.70
C ILE A 122 -11.90 -0.49 7.09
N VAL A 123 -12.07 0.49 6.22
CA VAL A 123 -11.68 1.88 6.44
C VAL A 123 -12.90 2.76 6.17
N SER A 124 -13.19 3.70 7.06
CA SER A 124 -14.30 4.65 6.91
C SER A 124 -13.88 6.02 7.45
N ASP A 125 -14.29 7.11 6.82
CA ASP A 125 -14.13 8.45 7.39
C ASP A 125 -15.29 8.83 8.34
N GLY A 126 -16.33 8.01 8.39
CA GLY A 126 -17.42 8.10 9.37
C GLY A 126 -17.30 7.06 10.48
N VAL A 127 -18.40 6.86 11.20
CA VAL A 127 -18.47 5.94 12.35
C VAL A 127 -18.95 4.54 11.96
N VAL A 128 -18.65 3.56 12.80
CA VAL A 128 -19.17 2.18 12.71
C VAL A 128 -20.16 1.87 13.84
N ARG A 129 -20.87 0.75 13.74
CA ARG A 129 -21.86 0.29 14.72
C ARG A 129 -21.44 -1.07 15.31
N ASP A 130 -21.98 -1.41 16.47
CA ASP A 130 -21.86 -2.74 17.08
C ASP A 130 -20.42 -3.14 17.47
N LEU A 131 -19.65 -2.18 18.01
CA LEU A 131 -18.24 -2.35 18.36
C LEU A 131 -17.90 -3.62 19.17
N PRO A 132 -18.69 -4.05 20.18
CA PRO A 132 -18.44 -5.32 20.86
C PRO A 132 -18.45 -6.52 19.91
N GLY A 133 -19.41 -6.57 18.99
CA GLY A 133 -19.50 -7.61 17.96
C GLY A 133 -18.36 -7.50 16.95
N LEU A 134 -18.02 -6.28 16.50
CA LEU A 134 -16.88 -6.05 15.60
C LEU A 134 -15.56 -6.56 16.19
N ARG A 135 -15.35 -6.36 17.50
CA ARG A 135 -14.17 -6.89 18.20
C ARG A 135 -14.16 -8.41 18.28
N GLN A 136 -15.32 -9.05 18.41
CA GLN A 136 -15.44 -10.51 18.39
C GLN A 136 -15.17 -11.08 17.00
N VAL A 137 -15.65 -10.42 15.95
CA VAL A 137 -15.35 -10.76 14.55
C VAL A 137 -13.84 -10.67 14.31
N GLY A 138 -13.18 -9.63 14.82
CA GLY A 138 -11.72 -9.49 14.76
C GLY A 138 -11.17 -9.06 13.39
N LEU A 139 -12.04 -8.63 12.47
CA LEU A 139 -11.62 -7.99 11.22
C LEU A 139 -11.03 -6.60 11.57
N PRO A 140 -9.84 -6.21 11.06
CA PRO A 140 -9.27 -4.89 11.32
C PRO A 140 -10.14 -3.73 10.79
N ILE A 141 -10.31 -2.67 11.58
CA ILE A 141 -11.19 -1.54 11.26
C ILE A 141 -10.52 -0.21 11.63
N TRP A 142 -10.52 0.74 10.70
CA TRP A 142 -10.22 2.15 10.92
C TRP A 142 -11.47 3.00 10.64
N ALA A 143 -11.88 3.82 11.60
CA ALA A 143 -13.07 4.66 11.49
C ALA A 143 -12.98 5.90 12.41
N GLY A 144 -13.88 6.87 12.19
CA GLY A 144 -14.00 8.08 13.01
C GLY A 144 -14.55 7.87 14.42
N GLY A 145 -14.99 6.65 14.72
CA GLY A 145 -15.54 6.30 16.03
C GLY A 145 -16.73 5.37 15.88
N THR A 146 -17.68 5.47 16.82
CA THR A 146 -18.85 4.61 16.85
C THR A 146 -20.15 5.38 17.04
N ALA A 147 -21.23 4.85 16.47
CA ALA A 147 -22.58 5.33 16.73
C ALA A 147 -23.58 4.17 16.72
N SER A 148 -24.60 4.26 17.58
CA SER A 148 -25.66 3.25 17.68
C SER A 148 -26.65 3.21 16.49
N PRO A 149 -27.05 4.36 15.90
CA PRO A 149 -27.98 4.34 14.77
C PRO A 149 -27.38 3.63 13.54
N PRO A 150 -28.19 2.86 12.78
CA PRO A 150 -27.75 2.30 11.51
C PRO A 150 -27.60 3.40 10.45
N SER A 151 -26.92 3.09 9.34
CA SER A 151 -26.66 4.05 8.25
C SER A 151 -27.90 4.78 7.75
N ILE A 152 -29.05 4.10 7.61
CA ILE A 152 -30.32 4.74 7.20
C ILE A 152 -30.81 5.85 8.15
N GLY A 153 -30.28 5.96 9.37
CA GLY A 153 -30.58 7.02 10.32
C GLY A 153 -29.97 8.39 9.98
N GLY A 154 -29.16 8.50 8.92
CA GLY A 154 -28.59 9.77 8.48
C GLY A 154 -27.87 9.72 7.12
N LEU A 155 -27.73 8.54 6.54
CA LEU A 155 -27.02 8.28 5.29
C LEU A 155 -27.86 7.42 4.34
N SER A 156 -27.57 7.51 3.06
CA SER A 156 -28.09 6.61 2.03
C SER A 156 -26.94 5.99 1.26
N PHE A 157 -26.97 4.68 1.10
CA PHE A 157 -26.02 3.99 0.23
C PHE A 157 -26.27 4.40 -1.22
N ALA A 158 -25.24 4.90 -1.90
CA ALA A 158 -25.37 5.43 -3.26
C ALA A 158 -24.79 4.48 -4.32
N GLY A 159 -23.77 3.68 -3.97
CA GLY A 159 -23.13 2.75 -4.89
C GLY A 159 -21.79 2.22 -4.39
N TRP A 160 -21.16 1.37 -5.20
CA TRP A 160 -19.83 0.83 -4.97
C TRP A 160 -19.03 0.74 -6.27
N GLY A 161 -17.71 0.59 -6.17
CA GLY A 161 -16.84 0.39 -7.34
C GLY A 161 -16.68 1.64 -8.21
N GLU A 162 -16.88 2.82 -7.63
CA GLU A 162 -16.66 4.12 -8.27
C GLU A 162 -15.65 4.95 -7.46
N PRO A 163 -15.07 6.01 -8.05
CA PRO A 163 -14.22 6.93 -7.31
C PRO A 163 -14.98 7.60 -6.16
N ILE A 164 -14.35 7.66 -4.99
CA ILE A 164 -14.93 8.27 -3.77
C ILE A 164 -13.99 9.32 -3.17
N GLY A 165 -14.54 10.19 -2.32
CA GLY A 165 -13.75 11.07 -1.45
C GLY A 165 -13.88 10.60 -0.01
N CYS A 166 -12.83 10.03 0.58
CA CYS A 166 -12.85 9.51 1.94
C CYS A 166 -11.77 10.21 2.77
N GLY A 167 -12.15 10.87 3.87
CA GLY A 167 -11.20 11.52 4.76
C GLY A 167 -10.38 12.64 4.08
N GLY A 168 -10.97 13.30 3.09
CA GLY A 168 -10.30 14.33 2.28
C GLY A 168 -9.40 13.81 1.15
N VAL A 169 -9.35 12.49 0.94
CA VAL A 169 -8.54 11.84 -0.10
C VAL A 169 -9.44 11.27 -1.20
N ALA A 170 -9.05 11.48 -2.45
CA ALA A 170 -9.71 10.86 -3.59
C ALA A 170 -9.15 9.44 -3.79
N ILE A 171 -10.05 8.45 -3.92
CA ILE A 171 -9.70 7.03 -3.96
C ILE A 171 -10.42 6.38 -5.14
N TRP A 172 -9.65 5.75 -6.01
CA TRP A 172 -10.18 4.92 -7.10
C TRP A 172 -10.23 3.46 -6.68
N PRO A 173 -11.20 2.68 -7.20
CA PRO A 173 -11.16 1.23 -7.06
C PRO A 173 -9.81 0.68 -7.54
N GLY A 174 -9.18 -0.16 -6.72
CA GLY A 174 -7.87 -0.75 -7.01
C GLY A 174 -6.65 0.05 -6.52
N ASP A 175 -6.81 1.30 -6.07
CA ASP A 175 -5.73 1.98 -5.33
C ASP A 175 -5.34 1.16 -4.09
N LEU A 176 -4.07 1.20 -3.69
CA LEU A 176 -3.62 0.41 -2.54
C LEU A 176 -3.84 1.19 -1.26
N ILE A 177 -4.58 0.59 -0.33
CA ILE A 177 -4.78 1.13 1.01
C ILE A 177 -3.76 0.49 1.92
N VAL A 178 -2.96 1.31 2.60
CA VAL A 178 -2.06 0.88 3.66
C VAL A 178 -2.57 1.48 4.96
N ALA A 179 -2.81 0.64 5.97
CA ALA A 179 -3.32 1.08 7.25
C ALA A 179 -2.52 0.45 8.40
N ASP A 180 -2.07 1.28 9.33
CA ASP A 180 -1.32 0.87 10.51
C ASP A 180 -1.78 1.65 11.77
N GLU A 181 -0.93 1.74 12.80
CA GLU A 181 -1.28 2.45 14.04
C GLU A 181 -1.37 3.98 13.83
N ASP A 182 -0.59 4.55 12.92
CA ASP A 182 -0.54 5.99 12.67
C ASP A 182 -1.71 6.48 11.79
N GLY A 183 -2.35 5.57 11.06
CA GLY A 183 -3.60 5.84 10.35
C GLY A 183 -3.70 5.10 9.03
N VAL A 184 -4.27 5.76 8.02
CA VAL A 184 -4.55 5.17 6.71
C VAL A 184 -4.02 6.06 5.60
N LEU A 185 -3.34 5.43 4.64
CA LEU A 185 -2.69 6.06 3.51
C LEU A 185 -3.11 5.38 2.20
N VAL A 186 -3.24 6.17 1.13
CA VAL A 186 -3.52 5.71 -0.23
C VAL A 186 -2.25 5.76 -1.05
N VAL A 187 -1.91 4.64 -1.69
CA VAL A 187 -0.79 4.52 -2.63
C VAL A 187 -1.37 4.18 -4.00
N PRO A 188 -1.23 5.07 -5.01
CA PRO A 188 -1.67 4.78 -6.37
C PRO A 188 -0.96 3.53 -6.92
N LEU A 189 -1.72 2.61 -7.51
CA LEU A 189 -1.20 1.31 -7.95
C LEU A 189 0.00 1.46 -8.92
N GLY A 190 -0.06 2.44 -9.83
CA GLY A 190 1.00 2.69 -10.81
C GLY A 190 2.34 3.18 -10.22
N LEU A 191 2.35 3.67 -8.98
CA LEU A 191 3.56 4.13 -8.28
C LEU A 191 3.99 3.17 -7.17
N ALA A 192 3.21 2.14 -6.88
CA ALA A 192 3.37 1.31 -5.70
C ALA A 192 4.76 0.65 -5.58
N GLU A 193 5.34 0.17 -6.69
CA GLU A 193 6.68 -0.43 -6.70
C GLU A 193 7.79 0.57 -6.37
N GLU A 194 7.71 1.78 -6.94
CA GLU A 194 8.68 2.84 -6.71
C GLU A 194 8.61 3.34 -5.26
N ILE A 195 7.38 3.54 -4.76
CA ILE A 195 7.11 3.92 -3.37
C ILE A 195 7.63 2.84 -2.40
N ALA A 196 7.41 1.55 -2.70
CA ALA A 196 7.91 0.46 -1.88
C ALA A 196 9.45 0.45 -1.84
N ALA A 197 10.11 0.53 -2.99
CA ALA A 197 11.57 0.54 -3.06
C ALA A 197 12.19 1.74 -2.32
N GLY A 198 11.60 2.93 -2.51
CA GLY A 198 12.02 4.16 -1.82
C GLY A 198 11.81 4.07 -0.31
N GLY A 199 10.68 3.49 0.13
CA GLY A 199 10.35 3.29 1.54
C GLY A 199 11.28 2.28 2.24
N GLU A 200 11.58 1.16 1.59
CA GLU A 200 12.54 0.17 2.09
C GLU A 200 13.94 0.79 2.26
N LYS A 201 14.40 1.58 1.28
CA LYS A 201 15.67 2.29 1.39
C LYS A 201 15.66 3.31 2.53
N GLN A 202 14.56 4.05 2.70
CA GLN A 202 14.41 5.02 3.78
C GLN A 202 14.41 4.34 5.15
N ASN A 203 13.69 3.24 5.35
CA ASN A 203 13.71 2.51 6.63
C ASN A 203 15.12 2.00 6.97
N ARG A 204 15.89 1.53 5.98
CA ARG A 204 17.29 1.14 6.20
C ARG A 204 18.17 2.33 6.59
N PHE A 205 17.97 3.48 5.93
CA PHE A 205 18.66 4.72 6.29
C PHE A 205 18.31 5.17 7.71
N GLU A 206 17.04 5.18 8.08
CA GLU A 206 16.59 5.58 9.42
C GLU A 206 17.11 4.63 10.51
N ALA A 207 17.10 3.31 10.27
CA ALA A 207 17.70 2.35 11.20
C ALA A 207 19.23 2.57 11.35
N TRP A 208 19.92 2.95 10.28
CA TRP A 208 21.34 3.30 10.29
C TRP A 208 21.61 4.61 11.05
N VAL A 209 20.72 5.60 10.92
CA VAL A 209 20.76 6.87 11.67
C VAL A 209 20.50 6.61 13.15
N GLN A 210 19.46 5.85 13.49
CA GLN A 210 19.12 5.52 14.88
C GLN A 210 20.28 4.86 15.62
N LYS A 211 21.01 3.93 14.98
CA LYS A 211 22.21 3.32 15.57
C LYS A 211 23.30 4.35 15.91
N ARG A 212 23.47 5.37 15.08
CA ARG A 212 24.44 6.46 15.32
C ARG A 212 23.99 7.39 16.43
N VAL A 213 22.71 7.76 16.44
CA VAL A 213 22.11 8.56 17.52
C VAL A 213 22.24 7.83 18.85
N ALA A 214 21.94 6.52 18.90
CA ALA A 214 22.14 5.70 20.09
C ALA A 214 23.62 5.60 20.52
N GLY A 215 24.55 5.72 19.58
CA GLY A 215 25.98 5.85 19.82
C GLY A 215 26.47 7.26 20.20
N GLY A 216 25.58 8.23 20.36
CA GLY A 216 25.89 9.61 20.78
C GLY A 216 26.20 10.59 19.63
N ALA A 217 25.93 10.23 18.38
CA ALA A 217 26.11 11.16 17.25
C ALA A 217 25.15 12.36 17.34
N ALA A 218 25.64 13.55 16.97
CA ALA A 218 24.82 14.74 16.86
C ALA A 218 23.83 14.65 15.67
N LEU A 219 22.67 15.31 15.79
CA LEU A 219 21.63 15.31 14.75
C LEU A 219 21.96 16.21 13.55
N VAL A 220 22.67 17.31 13.78
CA VAL A 220 23.03 18.26 12.71
C VAL A 220 23.94 17.56 11.70
N GLY A 221 23.54 17.56 10.43
CA GLY A 221 24.23 16.85 9.35
C GLY A 221 23.89 15.37 9.24
N LEU A 222 23.30 14.77 10.29
CA LEU A 222 22.86 13.37 10.30
C LEU A 222 21.39 13.23 9.87
N TYR A 223 20.52 14.12 10.36
CA TYR A 223 19.09 14.10 10.08
C TYR A 223 18.48 15.53 10.10
N PRO A 224 18.19 16.14 8.93
CA PRO A 224 18.40 15.62 7.59
C PRO A 224 19.89 15.42 7.27
N ALA A 225 20.19 14.39 6.47
CA ALA A 225 21.55 14.02 6.11
C ALA A 225 22.20 15.06 5.17
N ASP A 226 23.46 15.38 5.45
CA ASP A 226 24.34 16.07 4.52
C ASP A 226 24.98 15.10 3.51
N ALA A 227 25.77 15.64 2.58
CA ALA A 227 26.42 14.86 1.54
C ALA A 227 27.39 13.81 2.10
N ALA A 228 28.08 14.11 3.22
CA ALA A 228 29.01 13.19 3.84
C ALA A 228 28.27 12.00 4.50
N THR A 229 27.16 12.28 5.17
CA THR A 229 26.30 11.28 5.80
C THR A 229 25.64 10.38 4.75
N LEU A 230 25.16 10.94 3.64
CA LEU A 230 24.62 10.17 2.52
C LEU A 230 25.69 9.26 1.92
N ALA A 231 26.90 9.77 1.67
CA ALA A 231 28.00 8.94 1.15
C ALA A 231 28.36 7.79 2.11
N ALA A 232 28.42 8.06 3.41
CA ALA A 232 28.69 7.04 4.42
C ALA A 232 27.59 5.97 4.49
N PHE A 233 26.32 6.37 4.28
CA PHE A 233 25.21 5.43 4.18
C PHE A 233 25.32 4.55 2.93
N GLU A 234 25.59 5.14 1.76
CA GLU A 234 25.76 4.37 0.51
C GLU A 234 26.93 3.37 0.59
N THR A 235 28.06 3.77 1.19
CA THR A 235 29.15 2.83 1.48
C THR A 235 28.69 1.66 2.35
N SER A 236 27.87 1.93 3.38
CA SER A 236 27.34 0.87 4.24
C SER A 236 26.33 -0.04 3.54
N GLU A 237 25.55 0.48 2.60
CA GLU A 237 24.62 -0.30 1.78
C GLU A 237 25.36 -1.20 0.80
N ALA A 238 26.44 -0.71 0.17
CA ALA A 238 27.29 -1.52 -0.71
C ALA A 238 27.93 -2.69 0.05
N ALA A 239 28.47 -2.43 1.25
CA ALA A 239 29.01 -3.48 2.12
C ALA A 239 27.94 -4.51 2.53
N ARG A 240 26.72 -4.06 2.84
CA ARG A 240 25.59 -4.95 3.16
C ARG A 240 25.21 -5.82 1.96
N ALA A 241 25.14 -5.25 0.76
CA ALA A 241 24.79 -5.98 -0.45
C ALA A 241 25.83 -7.08 -0.74
N ALA A 242 27.13 -6.76 -0.66
CA ALA A 242 28.21 -7.73 -0.84
C ALA A 242 28.18 -8.88 0.19
N ALA A 243 27.77 -8.60 1.43
CA ALA A 243 27.64 -9.63 2.47
C ALA A 243 26.44 -10.58 2.25
N LEU A 244 25.41 -10.13 1.54
CA LEU A 244 24.21 -10.94 1.24
C LEU A 244 24.36 -11.78 -0.04
N ASP A 245 25.23 -11.36 -0.96
CA ASP A 245 25.58 -12.11 -2.17
C ASP A 245 27.11 -12.22 -2.33
N PRO A 246 27.74 -13.21 -1.67
CA PRO A 246 29.20 -13.38 -1.72
C PRO A 246 29.72 -13.85 -3.10
N GLY A 247 28.85 -14.09 -4.09
CA GLY A 247 29.19 -14.54 -5.44
C GLY A 247 29.12 -13.45 -6.51
N ALA A 248 28.68 -12.24 -6.19
CA ALA A 248 28.64 -11.13 -7.15
C ALA A 248 30.06 -10.64 -7.49
N PRO A 249 30.38 -10.38 -8.77
CA PRO A 249 31.69 -9.85 -9.15
C PRO A 249 31.91 -8.48 -8.50
N ASP A 250 33.06 -8.31 -7.87
CA ASP A 250 33.47 -7.06 -7.23
C ASP A 250 33.43 -5.90 -8.26
N PRO A 251 32.59 -4.87 -8.06
CA PRO A 251 32.48 -3.75 -8.99
C PRO A 251 33.74 -2.86 -9.02
N SER A 252 34.70 -3.09 -8.11
CA SER A 252 36.00 -2.40 -8.08
C SER A 252 37.10 -3.09 -8.89
N LEU A 253 36.86 -4.31 -9.38
CA LEU A 253 37.78 -5.01 -10.27
C LEU A 253 37.47 -4.66 -11.73
N SER A 254 38.14 -3.62 -12.24
CA SER A 254 38.20 -3.35 -13.68
C SER A 254 38.69 -4.58 -14.46
N PRO A 255 38.13 -4.91 -15.64
CA PRO A 255 38.56 -6.07 -16.39
C PRO A 255 40.02 -5.89 -16.81
N SER A 256 40.89 -6.81 -16.37
CA SER A 256 42.27 -6.86 -16.85
C SER A 256 42.24 -7.14 -18.35
N THR A 257 42.76 -6.19 -19.13
CA THR A 257 42.98 -6.32 -20.56
C THR A 257 43.96 -7.46 -20.81
N GLY A 258 43.43 -8.64 -21.14
CA GLY A 258 44.23 -9.76 -21.63
C GLY A 258 44.72 -9.48 -23.04
N LEU A 259 45.91 -8.88 -23.17
CA LEU A 259 46.73 -9.08 -24.36
C LEU A 259 47.52 -10.37 -24.17
N SER A 260 47.15 -11.42 -24.90
CA SER A 260 48.07 -12.53 -25.19
C SER A 260 48.33 -12.52 -26.69
N SER A 261 49.53 -12.06 -27.04
CA SER A 261 50.08 -12.01 -28.39
C SER A 261 50.39 -13.42 -28.90
N SER A 262 49.77 -13.79 -30.01
CA SER A 262 50.05 -14.99 -30.78
C SER A 262 51.41 -14.89 -31.49
N THR A 263 52.37 -15.74 -31.13
CA THR A 263 53.54 -16.05 -31.95
C THR A 263 53.37 -17.44 -32.56
N GLY A 264 53.31 -17.52 -33.89
CA GLY A 264 53.32 -18.78 -34.64
C GLY A 264 53.57 -18.53 -36.12
N LEU A 265 54.84 -18.47 -36.52
CA LEU A 265 55.27 -18.45 -37.91
C LEU A 265 55.29 -19.88 -38.50
N SER A 266 54.57 -20.03 -39.62
CA SER A 266 54.98 -20.64 -40.90
C SER A 266 55.76 -21.97 -40.94
N SER A 267 55.17 -23.02 -41.54
CA SER A 267 55.39 -23.36 -42.98
C SER A 267 54.85 -24.74 -43.35
N SER A 268 54.15 -24.83 -44.49
CA SER A 268 54.40 -25.73 -45.63
C SER A 268 53.14 -26.15 -46.39
N THR A 269 53.04 -25.60 -47.60
CA THR A 269 52.50 -26.11 -48.86
C THR A 269 51.77 -27.47 -48.90
N GLY A 270 50.54 -27.45 -49.42
CA GLY A 270 49.85 -28.61 -49.98
C GLY A 270 48.74 -28.17 -50.95
N LEU A 271 48.95 -28.43 -52.24
CA LEU A 271 48.01 -28.24 -53.35
C LEU A 271 46.71 -29.05 -53.17
N SER A 272 45.57 -28.56 -53.67
CA SER A 272 44.81 -29.16 -54.78
C SER A 272 43.33 -28.74 -54.85
N SER A 273 42.95 -28.15 -56.00
CA SER A 273 41.69 -28.32 -56.76
C SER A 273 40.29 -28.18 -56.08
N ASN A 274 39.67 -27.00 -56.21
CA ASN A 274 38.47 -26.63 -57.02
C ASN A 274 37.42 -27.72 -57.44
N PRO A 275 36.21 -27.35 -57.89
CA PRO A 275 35.07 -26.74 -57.18
C PRO A 275 33.72 -27.49 -57.43
N SER A 276 32.68 -27.16 -56.66
CA SER A 276 31.27 -26.95 -57.10
C SER A 276 30.45 -26.41 -55.93
#